data_AF-A0A7Y4TLA2-F1
#
_entry.id   AF-A0A7Y4TLA2-F1
#
_cell.length_a   1.000
_cell.length_b   1.000
_cell.length_c   1.000
_cell.angle_alpha   90.00
_cell.angle_beta   90.00
_cell.angle_gamma   90.00
#
_symmetry.space_group_name_H-M   'P 1'
#
loop_
_entity.id
_entity.type
_entity.pdbx_description
1 polymer ?
#
loop_
_entity_poly.entity_id
_entity_poly.type
_entity_poly.pdbx_seq_one_letter_code
_entity_poly.pdbx_strand_id
1 'polypeptide(L)'
;MRTITQARHNYAEKAEGRSFVLDTTFVLFFLALDCGQRFAFGFEGFLSAVTLIMFVVFPYFLPYNGEKPGFERWVIGRAAIASFAIVLGLIFRQSLGVFLPEAMRFIPFSLLIVTAVVSCYVQLYSIMRFRLAK
;
A
#
# COMPACT_ATOMS: atom_id res chain seq x y z
N MET A 1 -35.91 -19.05 0.40
CA MET A 1 -35.10 -18.48 1.50
C MET A 1 -33.58 -18.62 1.28
N ARG A 2 -33.08 -18.53 0.03
CA ARG A 2 -31.63 -18.61 -0.33
C ARG A 2 -31.01 -17.25 -0.70
N THR A 3 -31.83 -16.22 -0.90
CA THR A 3 -31.43 -14.91 -1.41
C THR A 3 -30.72 -14.02 -0.38
N ILE A 4 -31.05 -14.15 0.92
CA ILE A 4 -30.46 -13.29 1.97
C ILE A 4 -29.02 -13.71 2.29
N THR A 5 -28.74 -15.02 2.24
CA THR A 5 -27.40 -15.57 2.51
C THR A 5 -26.42 -15.28 1.38
N GLN A 6 -26.85 -15.38 0.11
CA GLN A 6 -26.04 -14.98 -1.05
C GLN A 6 -25.75 -13.48 -1.06
N ALA A 7 -26.73 -12.65 -0.69
CA ALA A 7 -26.52 -11.20 -0.60
C ALA A 7 -25.43 -10.88 0.45
N ARG A 8 -25.51 -11.45 1.66
CA ARG A 8 -24.49 -11.26 2.71
C ARG A 8 -23.09 -11.72 2.27
N HIS A 9 -22.99 -12.82 1.53
CA HIS A 9 -21.71 -13.31 1.02
C HIS A 9 -21.07 -12.31 0.03
N ASN A 10 -21.86 -11.80 -0.91
CA ASN A 10 -21.41 -10.80 -1.89
C ASN A 10 -21.02 -9.45 -1.24
N TYR A 11 -21.69 -9.04 -0.17
CA TYR A 11 -21.33 -7.82 0.57
C TYR A 11 -20.04 -7.99 1.38
N ALA A 12 -19.83 -9.14 2.01
CA ALA A 12 -18.60 -9.43 2.75
C ALA A 12 -17.38 -9.48 1.82
N GLU A 13 -17.55 -10.09 0.65
CA GLU A 13 -16.50 -10.23 -0.37
C GLU A 13 -16.12 -8.89 -1.01
N LYS A 14 -17.10 -8.01 -1.28
CA LYS A 14 -16.82 -6.63 -1.74
C LYS A 14 -16.11 -5.79 -0.68
N ALA A 15 -16.46 -5.97 0.60
CA ALA A 15 -15.81 -5.25 1.71
C ALA A 15 -14.35 -5.68 1.89
N GLU A 16 -14.08 -6.98 1.79
CA GLU A 16 -12.75 -7.57 1.89
C GLU A 16 -11.83 -7.10 0.75
N GLY A 17 -12.34 -7.06 -0.48
CA GLY A 17 -11.62 -6.48 -1.60
C GLY A 17 -11.30 -4.99 -1.41
N ARG A 18 -12.24 -4.19 -0.88
CA ARG A 18 -12.00 -2.76 -0.64
C ARG A 18 -10.94 -2.53 0.45
N SER A 19 -10.94 -3.34 1.51
CA SER A 19 -9.90 -3.30 2.56
C SER A 19 -8.52 -3.61 1.97
N PHE A 20 -8.42 -4.64 1.14
CA PHE A 20 -7.16 -5.03 0.51
C PHE A 20 -6.56 -3.92 -0.38
N VAL A 21 -7.41 -3.26 -1.18
CA VAL A 21 -6.99 -2.15 -2.05
C VAL A 21 -6.52 -0.96 -1.21
N LEU A 22 -7.22 -0.65 -0.11
CA LEU A 22 -6.82 0.41 0.81
C LEU A 22 -5.48 0.10 1.50
N ASP A 23 -5.32 -1.10 2.05
CA ASP A 23 -4.12 -1.49 2.78
C ASP A 23 -2.87 -1.41 1.88
N THR A 24 -2.97 -1.95 0.67
CA THR A 24 -1.87 -1.88 -0.31
C THR A 24 -1.60 -0.47 -0.82
N THR A 25 -2.56 0.45 -0.73
CA THR A 25 -2.38 1.86 -1.08
C THR A 25 -1.65 2.62 0.04
N PHE A 26 -1.97 2.36 1.31
CA PHE A 26 -1.23 2.94 2.43
C PHE A 26 0.22 2.47 2.46
N VAL A 27 0.47 1.18 2.23
CA VAL A 27 1.84 0.66 2.12
C VAL A 27 2.58 1.32 0.96
N LEU A 28 1.95 1.44 -0.22
CA LEU A 28 2.55 2.13 -1.37
C LEU A 28 2.87 3.60 -1.05
N PHE A 29 1.97 4.30 -0.36
CA PHE A 29 2.14 5.69 0.03
C PHE A 29 3.34 5.88 0.95
N PHE A 30 3.45 5.11 2.03
CA PHE A 30 4.58 5.23 2.95
C PHE A 30 5.90 4.79 2.31
N LEU A 31 5.87 3.77 1.43
CA LEU A 31 7.05 3.33 0.66
C LEU A 31 7.54 4.42 -0.30
N ALA A 32 6.63 5.08 -1.00
CA ALA A 32 6.95 6.22 -1.84
C ALA A 32 7.51 7.40 -1.03
N LEU A 33 6.96 7.66 0.15
CA LEU A 33 7.41 8.73 1.04
C LEU A 33 8.82 8.47 1.57
N ASP A 34 9.11 7.26 2.05
CA ASP A 34 10.45 6.87 2.50
C ASP A 34 11.46 6.90 1.33
N CYS A 35 11.05 6.48 0.12
CA CYS A 35 11.87 6.59 -1.09
C CYS A 35 12.22 8.05 -1.43
N GLY A 36 11.27 8.99 -1.30
CA GLY A 36 11.51 10.41 -1.50
C GLY A 36 12.41 11.01 -0.41
N GLN A 37 12.20 10.61 0.84
CA GLN A 37 12.99 11.11 1.96
C GLN A 37 14.44 10.60 1.95
N ARG A 38 14.65 9.32 1.61
CA ARG A 38 15.96 8.69 1.53
C ARG A 38 16.56 8.77 0.13
N PHE A 39 16.07 9.66 -0.72
CA PHE A 39 16.51 9.78 -2.10
C PHE A 39 18.04 9.92 -2.17
N ALA A 40 18.69 8.81 -2.51
CA ALA A 40 20.13 8.63 -2.54
C ALA A 40 20.50 8.00 -3.87
N PHE A 41 21.43 8.62 -4.58
CA PHE A 41 22.00 8.04 -5.79
C PHE A 41 22.94 6.91 -5.37
N GLY A 42 22.51 5.67 -5.56
CA GLY A 42 23.24 4.48 -5.15
C GLY A 42 22.42 3.20 -5.26
N PHE A 43 23.03 2.07 -4.88
CA PHE A 43 22.40 0.76 -4.94
C PHE A 43 21.13 0.67 -4.07
N GLU A 44 21.13 1.30 -2.89
CA GLU A 44 19.96 1.35 -2.00
C GLU A 44 18.77 2.08 -2.63
N GLY A 45 19.03 3.20 -3.32
CA GLY A 45 18.00 3.94 -4.06
C GLY A 45 17.44 3.15 -5.23
N PHE A 46 18.29 2.40 -5.94
CA PHE A 46 17.86 1.49 -7.00
C PHE A 46 16.93 0.38 -6.46
N LEU A 47 17.33 -0.29 -5.37
CA LEU A 47 16.51 -1.34 -4.74
C LEU A 47 15.16 -0.79 -4.24
N SER A 48 15.17 0.41 -3.66
CA SER A 48 13.95 1.09 -3.22
C SER A 48 13.02 1.39 -4.41
N ALA A 49 13.56 1.92 -5.51
CA ALA A 49 12.80 2.19 -6.73
C ALA A 49 12.19 0.92 -7.35
N VAL A 50 12.95 -0.18 -7.40
CA VAL A 50 12.45 -1.48 -7.89
C VAL A 50 11.32 -1.99 -6.99
N THR A 51 11.47 -1.87 -5.67
CA THR A 51 10.45 -2.29 -4.70
C THR A 51 9.17 -1.45 -4.85
N LEU A 52 9.31 -0.14 -5.09
CA LEU A 52 8.19 0.75 -5.36
C LEU A 52 7.42 0.34 -6.62
N ILE A 53 8.14 0.08 -7.72
CA ILE A 53 7.53 -0.40 -8.99
C ILE A 53 6.81 -1.74 -8.74
N MET A 54 7.41 -2.64 -7.98
CA MET A 54 6.79 -3.91 -7.62
C MET A 54 5.50 -3.69 -6.84
N PHE A 55 5.44 -2.76 -5.89
CA PHE A 55 4.20 -2.43 -5.15
C PHE A 55 3.12 -1.71 -5.97
N VAL A 56 3.49 -1.07 -7.09
CA VAL A 56 2.51 -0.52 -8.04
C VAL A 56 1.86 -1.64 -8.86
N VAL A 57 2.68 -2.56 -9.36
CA VAL A 57 2.27 -3.57 -10.35
C VAL A 57 1.76 -4.87 -9.70
N PHE A 58 2.49 -5.40 -8.73
CA PHE A 58 2.23 -6.71 -8.12
C PHE A 58 0.83 -6.85 -7.51
N PRO A 59 0.27 -5.83 -6.82
CA PRO A 59 -1.05 -5.97 -6.22
C PRO A 59 -2.20 -6.14 -7.23
N TYR A 60 -1.98 -5.81 -8.51
CA TYR A 60 -2.96 -6.07 -9.58
C TYR A 60 -3.17 -7.56 -9.87
N PHE A 61 -2.09 -8.34 -9.75
CA PHE A 61 -2.09 -9.77 -10.06
C PHE A 61 -2.68 -10.63 -8.94
N LEU A 62 -2.90 -10.05 -7.76
CA LEU A 62 -3.55 -10.77 -6.66
C LEU A 62 -5.02 -11.10 -7.01
N PRO A 63 -5.51 -12.26 -6.56
CA PRO A 63 -6.89 -12.67 -6.78
C PRO A 63 -7.82 -11.66 -6.09
N TYR A 64 -8.70 -11.06 -6.88
CA TYR A 64 -9.68 -10.08 -6.42
C TYR A 64 -11.01 -10.46 -7.05
N ASN A 65 -12.01 -10.67 -6.21
CA ASN A 65 -13.33 -11.17 -6.64
C ASN A 65 -14.34 -10.05 -6.96
N GLY A 66 -13.89 -8.79 -7.08
CA GLY A 66 -14.72 -7.67 -7.51
C GLY A 66 -14.41 -7.20 -8.94
N GLU A 67 -15.05 -6.11 -9.37
CA GLU A 67 -14.74 -5.45 -10.65
C GLU A 67 -13.31 -4.89 -10.61
N LYS A 68 -12.38 -5.54 -11.34
CA LYS A 68 -11.02 -5.04 -11.50
C LYS A 68 -11.04 -3.84 -12.46
N PRO A 69 -10.52 -2.67 -12.06
CA PRO A 69 -10.27 -1.59 -13.03
C PRO A 69 -9.25 -2.07 -14.06
N GLY A 70 -9.32 -1.55 -15.29
CA GLY A 70 -8.32 -1.88 -16.31
C GLY A 70 -6.90 -1.61 -15.83
N PHE A 71 -5.94 -2.46 -16.21
CA PHE A 71 -4.54 -2.40 -15.76
C PHE A 71 -3.94 -0.99 -15.88
N GLU A 72 -4.17 -0.30 -17.00
CA GLU A 72 -3.69 1.07 -17.20
C GLU A 72 -4.25 2.05 -16.16
N ARG A 73 -5.56 2.01 -15.91
CA ARG A 73 -6.21 2.87 -14.90
C ARG A 73 -5.69 2.57 -13.49
N TRP A 74 -5.42 1.30 -13.21
CA TRP A 74 -4.83 0.86 -11.94
C TRP A 74 -3.42 1.43 -11.74
N VAL A 75 -2.55 1.23 -12.74
CA VAL A 75 -1.17 1.71 -12.68
C VAL A 75 -1.13 3.23 -12.60
N ILE A 76 -1.94 3.94 -13.40
CA ILE A 76 -2.02 5.41 -13.37
C ILE A 76 -2.44 5.91 -11.99
N GLY A 77 -3.48 5.34 -11.39
CA GLY A 77 -3.95 5.74 -10.06
C GLY A 77 -2.87 5.56 -8.99
N ARG A 78 -2.18 4.42 -9.01
CA ARG A 78 -1.08 4.13 -8.06
C ARG A 78 0.17 4.95 -8.31
N ALA A 79 0.52 5.17 -9.58
CA ALA A 79 1.66 6.01 -9.96
C ALA A 79 1.44 7.46 -9.50
N ALA A 80 0.22 8.01 -9.62
CA ALA A 80 -0.10 9.35 -9.14
C ALA A 80 0.07 9.47 -7.61
N ILE A 81 -0.40 8.47 -6.85
CA ILE A 81 -0.24 8.42 -5.40
C ILE A 81 1.25 8.31 -5.03
N ALA A 82 1.98 7.44 -5.71
CA ALA A 82 3.42 7.24 -5.48
C ALA A 82 4.22 8.52 -5.80
N SER A 83 3.96 9.17 -6.93
CA SER A 83 4.65 10.43 -7.28
C SER A 83 4.35 11.53 -6.27
N PHE A 84 3.09 11.65 -5.81
CA PHE A 84 2.72 12.62 -4.79
C PHE A 84 3.47 12.37 -3.47
N ALA A 85 3.50 11.12 -3.01
CA ALA A 85 4.19 10.75 -1.79
C ALA A 85 5.72 10.92 -1.88
N ILE A 86 6.34 10.64 -3.03
CA ILE A 86 7.77 10.92 -3.27
C ILE A 86 8.06 12.42 -3.09
N VAL A 87 7.26 13.28 -3.72
CA VAL A 87 7.41 14.74 -3.59
C VAL A 87 7.26 15.17 -2.13
N LEU A 88 6.28 14.59 -1.43
CA LEU A 88 6.08 14.85 0.00
C LEU A 88 7.30 14.43 0.83
N GLY A 89 7.90 13.28 0.53
CA GLY A 89 9.13 12.79 1.18
C GLY A 89 10.34 13.69 0.93
N LEU A 90 10.47 14.24 -0.29
CA LEU A 90 11.51 15.21 -0.63
C LEU A 90 11.35 16.52 0.15
N ILE A 91 10.12 17.05 0.25
CA ILE A 91 9.81 18.23 1.06
C ILE A 91 10.09 17.95 2.55
N PHE A 92 9.69 16.78 3.04
CA PHE A 92 9.93 16.37 4.42
C PHE A 92 11.43 16.34 4.71
N ARG A 93 12.25 15.78 3.81
CA ARG A 93 13.71 15.80 3.92
C ARG A 93 14.28 17.21 4.03
N GLN A 94 13.78 18.17 3.26
CA GLN A 94 14.24 19.57 3.31
C GLN A 94 13.85 20.27 4.62
N SER A 95 12.73 19.86 5.24
CA SER A 95 12.26 20.45 6.51
C SER A 95 13.00 19.92 7.76
N LEU A 96 13.65 18.75 7.64
CA LEU A 96 14.47 18.15 8.70
C LEU A 96 15.75 18.97 8.89
N GLY A 97 16.02 19.41 10.13
CA GLY A 97 17.18 20.22 10.48
C GLY A 97 16.92 21.75 10.47
N VAL A 98 15.89 22.23 9.79
CA VAL A 98 15.50 23.66 9.81
C VAL A 98 14.36 23.92 10.80
N PHE A 99 13.32 23.08 10.77
CA PHE A 99 12.14 23.22 11.63
C PHE A 99 11.89 21.98 12.51
N LEU A 100 12.32 20.79 12.06
CA LEU A 100 12.04 19.52 12.73
C LEU A 100 13.33 18.85 13.25
N PRO A 101 13.32 18.28 14.47
CA PRO A 101 14.46 17.54 15.02
C PRO A 101 14.84 16.34 14.16
N GLU A 102 16.13 16.04 14.03
CA GLU A 102 16.64 14.93 13.21
C GLU A 102 16.09 13.56 13.64
N ALA A 103 15.65 13.40 14.89
CA ALA A 103 14.98 12.20 15.38
C ALA A 103 13.68 11.87 14.61
N MET A 104 13.01 12.86 14.02
CA MET A 104 11.80 12.65 13.22
C MET A 104 12.06 12.09 11.82
N ARG A 105 13.35 11.93 11.44
CA ARG A 105 13.74 11.30 10.17
C ARG A 105 13.27 9.85 10.06
N PHE A 106 13.06 9.15 11.17
CA PHE A 106 12.69 7.73 11.14
C PHE A 106 11.18 7.49 11.04
N ILE A 107 10.36 8.54 11.09
CA ILE A 107 8.89 8.44 11.13
C ILE A 107 8.30 7.77 9.89
N PRO A 108 8.70 8.14 8.65
CA PRO A 108 8.15 7.49 7.47
C PRO A 108 8.42 6.00 7.42
N PHE A 109 9.63 5.61 7.82
CA PHE A 109 10.04 4.22 7.85
C PHE A 109 9.32 3.42 8.97
N SER A 110 9.13 4.00 10.15
CA SER A 110 8.40 3.33 11.22
C SER A 110 6.91 3.18 10.89
N LEU A 111 6.28 4.21 10.31
CA LEU A 111 4.90 4.13 9.83
C LEU A 111 4.75 3.12 8.69
N LEU A 112 5.72 3.03 7.78
CA LEU A 112 5.76 2.00 6.75
C LEU A 112 5.75 0.59 7.36
N ILE A 113 6.63 0.34 8.33
CA ILE A 113 6.71 -0.97 9.02
C ILE A 113 5.38 -1.29 9.71
N VAL A 114 4.82 -0.35 10.48
CA VAL A 114 3.55 -0.57 11.19
C VAL A 114 2.43 -0.87 10.19
N THR A 115 2.34 -0.10 9.11
CA THR A 115 1.31 -0.29 8.09
C THR A 115 1.49 -1.61 7.35
N ALA A 116 2.72 -2.02 7.05
CA ALA A 116 3.02 -3.32 6.44
C ALA A 116 2.66 -4.48 7.37
N VAL A 117 2.96 -4.37 8.67
CA VAL A 117 2.60 -5.37 9.68
C VAL A 117 1.09 -5.49 9.81
N VAL A 118 0.37 -4.36 9.88
CA VAL A 118 -1.10 -4.34 9.94
C VAL A 118 -1.70 -4.94 8.66
N SER A 119 -1.20 -4.57 7.49
CA SER A 119 -1.65 -5.12 6.21
C SER A 119 -1.42 -6.63 6.14
N CYS A 120 -0.24 -7.10 6.58
CA CYS A 120 0.08 -8.53 6.66
C CYS A 120 -0.87 -9.27 7.61
N TYR A 121 -1.18 -8.68 8.77
CA TYR A 121 -2.12 -9.24 9.73
C TYR A 121 -3.54 -9.37 9.15
N VAL A 122 -4.02 -8.33 8.46
CA VAL A 122 -5.34 -8.35 7.78
C VAL A 122 -5.37 -9.40 6.68
N GLN A 123 -4.31 -9.52 5.87
CA GLN A 123 -4.20 -10.52 4.82
C GLN A 123 -4.20 -11.96 5.36
N LEU A 124 -3.45 -12.21 6.45
CA LEU A 124 -3.45 -13.52 7.11
C LEU A 124 -4.82 -13.86 7.70
N TYR A 125 -5.49 -12.87 8.31
CA TYR A 125 -6.84 -13.05 8.85
C TYR A 125 -7.86 -13.37 7.74
N SER A 126 -7.78 -12.68 6.61
CA SER A 126 -8.59 -12.95 5.41
C SER A 126 -8.41 -14.39 4.91
N ILE A 127 -7.16 -14.85 4.76
CA ILE A 127 -6.86 -16.22 4.31
C ILE A 127 -7.41 -17.27 5.29
N MET A 128 -7.22 -17.07 6.60
CA MET A 128 -7.73 -17.99 7.62
C MET A 128 -9.26 -18.06 7.60
N ARG A 129 -9.94 -16.93 7.47
CA ARG A 129 -11.41 -16.88 7.38
C ARG A 129 -11.94 -17.61 6.15
N PHE A 130 -11.26 -17.46 5.01
CA PHE A 130 -11.62 -18.15 3.77
C PHE A 130 -11.44 -19.67 3.86
N ARG A 131 -10.42 -20.12 4.60
CA ARG A 131 -10.16 -21.55 4.88
C ARG A 131 -11.19 -22.15 5.84
N LEU A 132 -11.68 -21.38 6.82
CA LEU A 132 -12.66 -21.86 7.80
C LEU A 132 -14.09 -21.94 7.24
N ALA A 133 -14.38 -21.18 6.17
CA ALA A 133 -15.70 -21.15 5.54
C ALA A 133 -15.89 -22.21 4.43
N LYS A 134 -14.85 -23.00 4.13
CA LYS A 134 -14.86 -24.08 3.14
C LYS A 134 -14.83 -25.43 3.84
#